data_AF-A0A2P8QWW0-F1
#
_entry.id   AF-A0A2P8QWW0-F1
#
_cell.length_a   1.000
_cell.length_b   1.000
_cell.length_c   1.000
_cell.angle_alpha   90.00
_cell.angle_beta   90.00
_cell.angle_gamma   90.00
#
_symmetry.space_group_name_H-M   'P 1'
#
loop_
_entity.id
_entity.type
_entity.pdbx_description
1 polymer ?
#
loop_
_entity_poly.entity_id
_entity_poly.type
_entity_poly.pdbx_seq_one_letter_code
_entity_poly.pdbx_strand_id
1 'polypeptide(L)'
;MPTDNPRLVAYPDRALYERLKQYQEDLGLKTLSKAAITALEDYFRQLDMPKKAEDDEIESIKRELAQLRQRLEQLSQKVVRLEQQL
;
A
#
# COMPACT_ATOMS: atom_id res chain seq x y z
N MET A 1 3.55 -25.91 -12.73
CA MET A 1 4.47 -26.60 -11.82
C MET A 1 3.72 -26.84 -10.51
N PRO A 2 3.82 -28.01 -9.86
CA PRO A 2 3.31 -28.17 -8.51
C PRO A 2 4.15 -27.28 -7.59
N THR A 3 3.51 -26.32 -6.93
CA THR A 3 4.13 -25.47 -5.92
C THR A 3 4.25 -26.29 -4.65
N ASP A 4 5.46 -26.73 -4.33
CA ASP A 4 5.72 -27.44 -3.09
C ASP A 4 5.41 -26.52 -1.90
N ASN A 5 4.75 -27.03 -0.86
CA ASN A 5 4.36 -26.23 0.32
C ASN A 5 5.33 -26.56 1.47
N PRO A 6 6.42 -25.80 1.63
CA PRO A 6 7.46 -26.13 2.59
C PRO A 6 6.91 -26.06 4.02
N ARG A 7 7.22 -27.08 4.81
CA ARG A 7 6.90 -27.09 6.24
C ARG A 7 7.91 -26.22 6.99
N LEU A 8 7.42 -25.20 7.66
CA LEU A 8 8.21 -24.33 8.53
C LEU A 8 7.98 -24.72 9.99
N VAL A 9 9.07 -24.78 10.76
CA VAL A 9 9.01 -24.99 12.21
C VAL A 9 9.45 -23.69 12.88
N ALA A 10 8.63 -23.21 13.82
CA ALA A 10 8.91 -22.02 14.60
C ALA A 10 8.74 -22.33 16.08
N TYR A 11 9.50 -21.63 16.92
CA TYR A 11 9.45 -21.74 18.38
C TYR A 11 9.06 -20.39 18.98
N PRO A 12 7.78 -19.99 18.86
CA PRO A 12 7.30 -18.77 19.49
C PRO A 12 7.32 -18.91 21.02
N ASP A 13 7.33 -17.78 21.72
CA ASP A 13 7.07 -17.82 23.16
C ASP A 13 5.65 -18.33 23.47
N ARG A 14 5.43 -18.74 24.72
CA ARG A 14 4.15 -19.31 25.15
C ARG A 14 3.00 -18.32 24.98
N ALA A 15 3.21 -17.05 25.28
CA ALA A 15 2.15 -16.05 25.22
C ALA A 15 1.65 -15.84 23.78
N LEU A 16 2.58 -15.78 22.83
CA LEU A 16 2.31 -15.66 21.41
C LEU A 16 1.60 -16.91 20.86
N TYR A 17 2.03 -18.10 21.29
CA TYR A 17 1.37 -19.35 20.92
C TYR A 17 -0.10 -19.39 21.38
N GLU A 18 -0.35 -19.08 22.66
CA GLU A 18 -1.72 -19.07 23.20
C GLU A 18 -2.59 -18.02 22.52
N ARG A 19 -2.03 -16.82 22.24
CA ARG A 19 -2.75 -15.77 21.51
C ARG A 19 -3.11 -16.20 20.08
N LEU A 20 -2.19 -16.88 19.39
CA LEU A 20 -2.47 -17.42 18.06
C LEU A 20 -3.54 -18.52 18.11
N LYS A 21 -3.54 -19.33 19.16
CA LYS A 21 -4.54 -20.37 19.36
C LYS A 21 -5.93 -19.77 19.61
N GLN A 22 -6.03 -18.76 20.46
CA GLN A 22 -7.26 -17.99 20.66
C GLN A 22 -7.74 -17.37 19.34
N TYR A 23 -6.84 -16.73 18.59
CA TYR A 23 -7.17 -16.17 17.27
C TYR A 23 -7.70 -17.22 16.29
N GLN A 24 -7.14 -18.44 16.31
CA GLN A 24 -7.65 -19.55 15.51
C GLN A 24 -9.08 -19.93 15.91
N GLU A 25 -9.37 -20.01 17.21
CA GLU A 25 -10.69 -20.37 17.75
C GLU A 25 -11.73 -19.28 17.44
N ASP A 26 -11.38 -18.01 17.67
CA ASP A 26 -12.26 -16.86 17.42
C ASP A 26 -12.71 -16.76 15.96
N LEU A 27 -11.82 -17.08 15.02
CA LEU A 27 -12.11 -17.07 13.59
C LEU A 27 -12.59 -18.44 13.05
N GLY A 28 -12.74 -19.45 13.90
CA GLY A 28 -13.18 -20.79 13.51
C GLY A 28 -12.25 -21.48 12.49
N LEU A 29 -10.95 -21.18 12.55
CA LEU A 29 -9.98 -21.70 11.59
C LEU A 29 -9.58 -23.14 11.91
N LYS A 30 -9.45 -23.97 10.88
CA LYS A 30 -9.22 -25.42 11.03
C LYS A 30 -7.81 -25.78 11.48
N THR A 31 -6.82 -24.92 11.24
CA THR A 31 -5.42 -25.20 11.54
C THR A 31 -4.69 -23.96 12.02
N LEU A 32 -3.69 -24.17 12.89
CA LEU A 32 -2.78 -23.11 13.33
C LEU A 32 -2.01 -22.49 12.17
N SER A 33 -1.67 -23.28 11.15
CA SER A 33 -1.04 -22.77 9.92
C SER A 33 -1.94 -21.77 9.20
N LYS A 34 -3.25 -22.04 9.11
CA LYS A 34 -4.17 -21.10 8.49
C LYS A 34 -4.31 -19.83 9.32
N ALA A 35 -4.38 -19.95 10.65
CA ALA A 35 -4.40 -18.80 11.55
C ALA A 35 -3.14 -17.92 11.41
N ALA A 36 -1.96 -18.55 11.36
CA ALA A 36 -0.70 -17.84 11.19
C ALA A 36 -0.63 -17.11 9.83
N ILE A 37 -1.04 -17.79 8.75
CA ILE A 37 -1.08 -17.19 7.41
C ILE A 37 -2.04 -16.00 7.39
N THR A 38 -3.26 -16.16 7.92
CA THR A 38 -4.25 -15.08 7.92
C THR A 38 -3.80 -13.89 8.75
N ALA A 39 -3.21 -14.10 9.93
CA ALA A 39 -2.65 -13.02 10.73
C ALA A 39 -1.54 -12.25 9.99
N LEU A 40 -0.68 -12.96 9.25
CA LEU A 40 0.37 -12.35 8.42
C LEU A 40 -0.22 -11.60 7.22
N GLU A 41 -1.19 -12.18 6.51
CA GLU A 41 -1.88 -11.53 5.39
C GLU A 41 -2.55 -10.22 5.83
N ASP A 42 -3.20 -10.22 6.99
CA ASP A 42 -3.83 -9.02 7.55
C ASP A 42 -2.79 -7.95 7.91
N TYR A 43 -1.67 -8.35 8.51
CA TYR A 43 -0.56 -7.45 8.81
C TYR A 43 0.03 -6.82 7.54
N PHE A 44 0.29 -7.62 6.51
CA PHE A 44 0.81 -7.11 5.23
C PHE A 44 -0.20 -6.20 4.53
N ARG A 45 -1.49 -6.52 4.56
CA ARG A 45 -2.53 -5.65 3.99
C ARG A 45 -2.58 -4.29 4.68
N GLN A 46 -2.40 -4.26 6.01
CA GLN A 46 -2.33 -3.00 6.76
C GLN A 46 -1.09 -2.18 6.42
N LEU A 47 0.02 -2.80 6.04
CA LEU A 47 1.23 -2.12 5.58
C LEU A 47 1.11 -1.59 4.14
N ASP A 48 0.34 -2.26 3.27
CA ASP A 48 0.13 -1.82 1.89
C ASP A 48 -0.90 -0.69 1.77
N MET A 49 -1.88 -0.60 2.67
CA MET A 49 -2.85 0.50 2.69
C MET A 49 -2.24 1.91 2.76
N PRO A 50 -1.30 2.22 3.68
CA PRO A 50 -0.69 3.55 3.75
C PRO A 50 0.12 3.87 2.50
N LYS A 51 0.83 2.88 1.91
CA LYS A 51 1.55 3.09 0.64
C LYS A 51 0.62 3.45 -0.51
N LYS A 52 -0.53 2.78 -0.60
CA LYS A 52 -1.50 3.07 -1.67
C LYS A 52 -2.08 4.47 -1.55
N ALA A 53 -2.36 4.93 -0.34
CA ALA A 53 -2.83 6.29 -0.10
C ALA A 53 -1.76 7.34 -0.45
N GLU A 54 -0.50 7.09 -0.10
CA GLU A 54 0.64 7.94 -0.47
C GLU A 54 0.84 7.98 -2.00
N ASP A 55 0.73 6.84 -2.69
CA ASP A 55 0.86 6.77 -4.15
C ASP A 55 -0.26 7.55 -4.87
N ASP A 56 -1.50 7.44 -4.40
CA ASP A 56 -2.64 8.18 -4.94
C ASP A 56 -2.47 9.71 -4.75
N GLU A 57 -1.97 10.15 -3.60
CA GLU A 57 -1.68 11.56 -3.31
C GLU A 57 -0.54 12.09 -4.21
N ILE A 58 0.55 11.32 -4.35
CA ILE A 58 1.65 11.64 -5.25
C ILE A 58 1.16 11.78 -6.69
N GLU A 59 0.26 10.90 -7.14
CA GLU A 59 -0.28 10.98 -8.49
C GLU A 59 -1.20 12.19 -8.70
N SER A 60 -2.00 12.56 -7.70
CA SER A 60 -2.78 13.80 -7.71
C SER A 60 -1.88 15.03 -7.84
N ILE A 61 -0.82 15.12 -7.02
CA ILE A 61 0.16 16.22 -7.06
C ILE A 61 0.85 16.29 -8.42
N LYS A 62 1.21 15.15 -9.02
CA LYS A 62 1.81 15.12 -10.38
C LYS A 62 0.86 15.69 -11.43
N ARG A 63 -0.44 15.39 -11.35
CA ARG A 63 -1.45 15.93 -12.27
C ARG A 63 -1.62 17.43 -12.10
N GLU A 64 -1.69 17.92 -10.86
CA GLU A 64 -1.76 19.35 -10.58
C GLU A 64 -0.52 20.09 -11.09
N LEU A 65 0.68 19.54 -10.86
CA LEU A 65 1.93 20.10 -11.35
C LEU A 65 1.94 20.19 -12.88
N ALA A 66 1.45 19.17 -13.59
CA ALA A 66 1.34 19.18 -15.04
C ALA A 66 0.41 20.28 -15.54
N GLN A 67 -0.75 20.47 -14.89
CA GLN A 67 -1.70 21.53 -15.23
C GLN A 67 -1.11 22.93 -14.97
N LEU A 68 -0.41 23.11 -13.85
CA LEU A 68 0.25 24.36 -13.50
C LEU A 68 1.33 24.72 -14.53
N ARG A 69 2.15 23.74 -14.95
CA ARG A 69 3.15 23.93 -16.01
C ARG A 69 2.51 24.40 -17.31
N GLN A 70 1.43 23.76 -17.73
CA GLN A 70 0.71 24.14 -18.96
C GLN A 70 0.14 25.56 -18.88
N ARG A 71 -0.44 25.95 -17.75
CA ARG A 71 -0.95 27.32 -17.54
C ARG A 71 0.18 28.35 -17.57
N LEU A 72 1.31 28.04 -16.97
CA LEU A 72 2.47 28.92 -16.92
C LEU A 72 3.04 29.15 -18.32
N GLU A 73 3.10 28.10 -19.14
CA GLU A 73 3.51 28.19 -20.55
C GLU A 73 2.55 29.05 -21.38
N GLN A 74 1.24 28.86 -21.20
CA GLN A 74 0.22 29.71 -21.86
C GLN A 74 0.32 31.18 -21.45
N LEU A 75 0.53 31.46 -20.17
CA LEU A 75 0.71 32.82 -19.67
C LEU A 75 2.01 33.45 -20.20
N SER A 76 3.10 32.70 -20.21
CA SER A 76 4.37 33.15 -20.77
C SER A 76 4.23 33.53 -22.25
N GLN A 77 3.52 32.74 -23.04
CA GLN A 77 3.25 33.07 -24.45
C GLN A 77 2.40 34.34 -24.59
N LYS A 78 1.42 34.55 -23.70
CA LYS A 78 0.60 35.77 -23.70
C LYS A 78 1.43 37.01 -23.36
N VAL A 79 2.31 36.92 -22.38
CA VAL A 79 3.22 38.02 -21.99
C VAL A 79 4.12 38.39 -23.18
N VAL A 80 4.78 37.41 -23.80
CA VAL A 80 5.64 37.66 -24.97
C VAL A 80 4.87 38.35 -26.11
N ARG A 81 3.63 37.94 -26.39
CA ARG A 81 2.80 38.60 -27.42
C ARG A 81 2.47 40.04 -27.05
N LEU A 82 2.15 40.31 -25.79
CA LEU A 82 1.82 41.66 -25.32
C LEU A 82 3.06 42.58 -25.37
N GLU A 83 4.24 42.06 -25.00
CA GLU A 83 5.50 42.79 -25.11
C GLU A 83 5.87 43.12 -26.57
N GLN A 84 5.55 42.25 -27.53
CA GLN A 84 5.78 42.51 -28.95
C GLN A 84 4.80 43.52 -29.56
N GLN A 85 3.72 43.86 -28.87
CA GLN A 85 2.70 44.82 -29.31
C GLN A 85 2.88 46.22 -28.71
N LEU A 86 3.84 46.39 -27.79
CA LEU A 86 4.26 47.66 -27.20
C LEU A 86 5.48 48.23 -27.96
#